data_AF-A0A9P7YM14-F1
#
_entry.id   AF-A0A9P7YM14-F1
#
_cell.length_a   1.000
_cell.length_b   1.000
_cell.length_c   1.000
_cell.angle_alpha   90.00
_cell.angle_beta   90.00
_cell.angle_gamma   90.00
#
_symmetry.space_group_name_H-M   'P 1'
#
loop_
_entity.id
_entity.type
_entity.pdbx_description
1 polymer ?
#
loop_
_entity_poly.entity_id
_entity_poly.type
_entity_poly.pdbx_seq_one_letter_code
_entity_poly.pdbx_strand_id
1 'polypeptide(L)'
;AATGLFPLNLDRVLRRTLKPPTQLNIPSPNEMRGLVGLLDKVLETPITPVSAEAFMSLYNLIKEDTHTLDETGRQRLQRRVQKLTQAGQNTIAYCALLEDERQSLRKINNEAKVRRSTKSVELGKAKVMSFEDIEVARAARSTKDIIKGKGKLGRKRK
;
A
#
# COMPACT_ATOMS: atom_id res chain seq x y z
N ALA A 1 -23.86 14.72 18.88
CA ALA A 1 -24.01 13.40 18.22
C ALA A 1 -24.92 13.56 17.01
N ALA A 2 -24.47 13.12 15.83
CA ALA A 2 -25.26 12.63 14.69
C ALA A 2 -24.35 12.63 13.44
N THR A 3 -23.50 11.61 13.36
CA THR A 3 -22.89 11.13 12.13
C THR A 3 -24.00 10.75 11.14
N GLY A 4 -24.24 11.59 10.14
CA GLY A 4 -25.10 11.28 9.00
C GLY A 4 -24.28 10.83 7.81
N LEU A 5 -23.73 9.61 7.88
CA LEU A 5 -23.24 8.89 6.72
C LEU A 5 -24.47 8.63 5.83
N PHE A 6 -24.71 9.50 4.85
CA PHE A 6 -25.76 9.26 3.86
C PHE A 6 -25.50 7.89 3.23
N PRO A 7 -26.51 6.99 3.12
CA PRO A 7 -26.35 5.76 2.39
C PRO A 7 -25.96 6.09 0.95
N LEU A 8 -24.99 5.35 0.40
CA LEU A 8 -24.53 5.50 -0.98
C LEU A 8 -25.73 5.60 -1.93
N ASN A 9 -25.95 6.77 -2.51
CA ASN A 9 -27.03 7.02 -3.44
C ASN A 9 -26.57 6.64 -4.86
N LEU A 10 -26.80 5.38 -5.24
CA LEU A 10 -26.43 4.79 -6.53
C LEU A 10 -26.98 5.59 -7.73
N ASP A 11 -28.20 6.14 -7.60
CA ASP A 11 -28.85 6.91 -8.66
C ASP A 11 -28.09 8.17 -9.04
N ARG A 12 -27.43 8.81 -8.07
CA ARG A 12 -26.61 10.01 -8.33
C ARG A 12 -25.28 9.66 -8.98
N VAL A 13 -24.72 8.48 -8.66
CA VAL A 13 -23.44 8.00 -9.20
C VAL A 13 -23.60 7.55 -10.65
N LEU A 14 -24.66 6.81 -10.97
CA LEU A 14 -24.90 6.24 -12.30
C LEU A 14 -25.45 7.24 -13.34
N ARG A 15 -25.94 8.42 -12.91
CA ARG A 15 -26.35 9.49 -13.84
C ARG A 15 -25.21 10.06 -14.68
N ARG A 16 -23.96 9.99 -14.20
CA ARG A 16 -22.79 10.54 -14.90
C ARG A 16 -22.08 9.51 -15.79
N THR A 17 -22.42 8.23 -15.67
CA THR A 17 -21.94 7.21 -16.58
C THR A 17 -22.79 7.21 -17.85
N LEU A 18 -22.16 7.34 -19.01
CA LEU A 18 -22.82 7.11 -20.30
C LEU A 18 -23.49 5.72 -20.26
N LYS A 19 -24.80 5.68 -20.56
CA LYS A 19 -25.54 4.42 -20.71
C LYS A 19 -24.80 3.54 -21.72
N PRO A 20 -24.44 2.29 -21.39
CA PRO A 20 -23.91 1.38 -22.40
C PRO A 20 -24.99 1.17 -23.48
N PRO A 21 -24.58 1.04 -24.76
CA PRO A 21 -25.51 0.92 -25.87
C PRO A 21 -26.49 -0.23 -25.62
N THR A 22 -27.77 0.12 -25.62
CA THR A 22 -28.89 -0.78 -25.37
C THR A 22 -29.10 -1.63 -26.62
N GLN A 23 -28.35 -2.73 -26.69
CA GLN A 23 -28.58 -3.98 -27.44
C GLN A 23 -27.22 -4.61 -27.78
N LEU A 24 -26.63 -5.32 -26.81
CA LEU A 24 -25.75 -6.43 -27.16
C LEU A 24 -26.68 -7.56 -27.61
N ASN A 25 -26.88 -7.68 -28.93
CA ASN A 25 -27.53 -8.87 -29.46
C ASN A 25 -26.53 -10.02 -29.28
N ILE A 26 -26.60 -10.69 -28.13
CA ILE A 26 -25.72 -11.81 -27.79
C ILE A 26 -26.09 -12.95 -28.75
N PRO A 27 -25.22 -13.34 -29.68
CA PRO A 27 -25.49 -14.46 -30.57
C PRO A 27 -25.65 -15.74 -29.76
N SER A 28 -26.45 -16.67 -30.27
CA SER A 28 -26.76 -17.95 -29.62
C SER A 28 -25.47 -18.67 -29.16
N PRO A 29 -25.47 -19.42 -28.04
CA PRO A 29 -24.28 -20.15 -27.55
C PRO A 29 -23.60 -21.05 -28.60
N ASN A 30 -24.34 -21.50 -29.63
CA ASN A 30 -23.78 -22.26 -30.75
C ASN A 30 -23.05 -21.39 -31.79
N GLU A 31 -23.45 -20.14 -31.98
CA GLU A 31 -22.76 -19.17 -32.85
C GLU A 31 -21.50 -18.62 -32.18
N MET A 32 -21.50 -18.53 -30.84
CA MET A 32 -20.28 -18.23 -30.07
C MET A 32 -19.19 -19.28 -30.26
N ARG A 33 -19.54 -20.57 -30.44
CA ARG A 33 -18.54 -21.63 -30.69
C ARG A 33 -17.79 -21.43 -32.02
N GLY A 34 -18.48 -20.95 -33.06
CA GLY A 34 -17.87 -20.60 -34.35
C GLY A 34 -17.05 -19.31 -34.29
N LEU A 35 -17.53 -18.29 -33.56
CA LEU A 35 -16.83 -17.02 -33.36
C LEU A 35 -15.60 -17.15 -32.46
N VAL A 36 -15.63 -18.01 -31.45
CA VAL A 36 -14.45 -18.35 -30.62
C VAL A 36 -13.35 -18.93 -31.50
N GLY A 37 -13.66 -19.83 -32.44
CA GLY A 37 -12.67 -20.38 -33.37
C GLY A 37 -12.13 -19.41 -34.43
N LEU A 38 -12.90 -18.37 -34.79
CA LEU A 38 -12.46 -17.34 -35.74
C LEU A 38 -11.65 -16.22 -35.07
N LEU A 39 -12.01 -15.83 -33.84
CA LEU A 39 -11.26 -14.86 -33.05
C LEU A 39 -9.93 -15.43 -32.54
N ASP A 40 -9.86 -16.73 -32.28
CA ASP A 40 -8.62 -17.43 -31.90
C ASP A 40 -7.59 -17.42 -33.05
N LYS A 41 -8.06 -17.41 -34.31
CA LYS A 41 -7.19 -17.32 -35.51
C LYS A 41 -6.84 -15.90 -35.94
N VAL A 42 -7.58 -14.88 -35.52
CA VAL A 42 -7.44 -13.48 -35.98
C VAL A 42 -6.88 -12.54 -34.90
N LEU A 43 -6.97 -12.90 -33.61
CA LEU A 43 -6.42 -12.12 -32.49
C LEU A 43 -5.46 -12.95 -31.63
N GLU A 44 -4.44 -13.54 -32.25
CA GLU A 44 -3.24 -14.03 -31.53
C GLU A 44 -2.40 -12.85 -31.01
N THR A 45 -2.95 -12.00 -30.15
CA THR A 45 -2.11 -11.17 -29.28
C THR A 45 -1.98 -11.90 -27.95
N PRO A 46 -0.82 -12.49 -27.64
CA PRO A 46 -0.62 -13.14 -26.36
C PRO A 46 -0.84 -12.11 -25.25
N ILE A 47 -1.73 -12.45 -24.33
CA ILE A 47 -1.99 -11.69 -23.11
C ILE A 47 -0.69 -11.68 -22.29
N THR A 48 -0.35 -10.53 -21.71
CA THR A 48 0.86 -10.42 -20.88
C THR A 48 0.75 -11.42 -19.71
N PRO A 49 1.70 -12.36 -19.55
CA PRO A 49 1.59 -13.39 -18.54
C PRO A 49 1.72 -12.80 -17.13
N VAL A 50 0.86 -13.27 -16.22
CA VAL A 50 0.83 -12.86 -14.80
C VAL A 50 1.25 -14.02 -13.88
N SER A 51 1.19 -15.27 -14.36
CA SER A 51 1.62 -16.47 -13.63
C SER A 51 2.92 -17.05 -14.19
N ALA A 52 3.62 -17.83 -13.36
CA ALA A 52 4.84 -18.53 -13.77
C ALA A 52 4.58 -19.54 -14.90
N GLU A 53 3.45 -20.25 -14.85
CA GLU A 53 3.03 -21.19 -15.89
C GLU A 53 2.79 -20.48 -17.22
N ALA A 54 2.07 -19.36 -17.22
CA ALA A 54 1.81 -18.57 -18.43
C ALA A 54 3.12 -17.98 -19.00
N PHE A 55 4.05 -17.60 -18.13
CA PHE A 55 5.38 -17.12 -18.54
C PHE A 55 6.18 -18.23 -19.25
N MET A 56 6.18 -19.45 -18.68
CA MET A 56 6.84 -20.61 -19.29
C MET A 56 6.18 -21.05 -20.59
N SER A 57 4.86 -21.03 -20.66
CA SER A 57 4.13 -21.30 -21.91
C SER A 57 4.49 -20.29 -23.00
N LEU A 58 4.56 -18.99 -22.67
CA LEU A 58 4.98 -17.96 -23.63
C LEU A 58 6.43 -18.16 -24.09
N TYR A 59 7.32 -18.54 -23.18
CA TYR A 59 8.72 -18.87 -23.52
C TYR A 59 8.82 -20.07 -24.47
N ASN A 60 8.04 -21.12 -24.25
CA ASN A 60 8.01 -22.28 -25.14
C ASN A 60 7.48 -21.92 -26.54
N LEU A 61 6.44 -21.08 -26.62
CA LEU A 61 5.94 -20.57 -27.90
C LEU A 61 6.98 -19.72 -28.65
N ILE A 62 7.76 -18.90 -27.93
CA ILE A 62 8.89 -18.16 -28.51
C ILE A 62 9.90 -19.12 -29.11
N LYS A 63 10.23 -20.21 -28.40
CA LYS A 63 11.16 -21.24 -28.88
C LYS A 63 10.65 -21.90 -30.17
N GLU A 64 9.36 -22.24 -30.23
CA GLU A 64 8.74 -22.79 -31.45
C GLU A 64 8.77 -21.80 -32.62
N ASP A 65 8.44 -20.52 -32.38
CA ASP A 65 8.47 -19.48 -33.40
C ASP A 65 9.89 -19.26 -33.97
N THR A 66 10.96 -19.50 -33.19
CA THR A 66 12.34 -19.40 -33.73
C THR A 66 12.66 -20.45 -34.80
N HIS A 67 11.94 -21.57 -34.82
CA HIS A 67 12.13 -22.62 -35.82
C HIS A 67 11.40 -22.33 -37.14
N THR A 68 10.44 -21.40 -37.13
CA THR A 68 9.63 -21.03 -38.29
C THR A 68 9.83 -19.55 -38.62
N LEU A 69 10.88 -19.27 -39.40
CA LEU A 69 11.32 -17.90 -39.68
C LEU A 69 10.70 -17.31 -40.96
N ASP A 70 9.40 -17.53 -41.16
CA ASP A 70 8.63 -16.84 -42.20
C ASP A 70 8.37 -15.37 -41.81
N GLU A 71 7.94 -14.52 -42.76
CA GLU A 71 7.65 -13.10 -42.48
C GLU A 71 6.59 -12.94 -41.37
N THR A 72 5.59 -13.82 -41.35
CA THR A 72 4.55 -13.85 -40.31
C THR A 72 5.11 -14.32 -38.97
N GLY A 73 5.96 -15.35 -38.97
CA GLY A 73 6.66 -15.86 -37.78
C GLY A 73 7.56 -14.83 -37.12
N ARG A 74 8.28 -14.03 -37.91
CA ARG A 74 9.07 -12.90 -37.39
C ARG A 74 8.21 -11.88 -36.64
N GLN A 75 7.04 -11.53 -37.18
CA GLN A 75 6.12 -10.61 -36.52
C GLN A 75 5.52 -11.20 -35.23
N ARG A 76 5.12 -12.49 -35.24
CA ARG A 76 4.63 -13.19 -34.05
C ARG A 76 5.70 -13.25 -32.95
N LEU A 77 6.92 -13.63 -33.32
CA LEU A 77 8.08 -13.69 -32.43
C LEU A 77 8.34 -12.32 -31.77
N GLN A 78 8.38 -11.25 -32.56
CA GLN A 78 8.58 -9.89 -32.04
C GLN A 78 7.51 -9.52 -31.00
N ARG A 79 6.23 -9.81 -31.28
CA ARG A 79 5.13 -9.54 -30.34
C ARG A 79 5.27 -10.36 -29.06
N ARG A 80 5.59 -11.66 -29.17
CA ARG A 80 5.78 -12.54 -28.00
C ARG A 80 6.95 -12.09 -27.13
N VAL A 81 8.08 -11.74 -27.74
CA VAL A 81 9.26 -11.22 -27.03
C VAL A 81 8.95 -9.91 -26.30
N GLN A 82 8.23 -8.99 -26.95
CA GLN A 82 7.80 -7.74 -26.32
C GLN A 82 6.92 -8.01 -25.09
N LYS A 83 5.98 -8.96 -25.18
CA LYS A 83 5.11 -9.35 -24.05
C LYS A 83 5.87 -10.01 -22.91
N LEU A 84 6.83 -10.87 -23.22
CA LEU A 84 7.70 -11.49 -22.23
C LEU A 84 8.52 -10.42 -21.50
N THR A 85 9.06 -9.45 -22.24
CA THR A 85 9.80 -8.31 -21.69
C THR A 85 8.93 -7.47 -20.78
N GLN A 86 7.71 -7.15 -21.20
CA GLN A 86 6.75 -6.40 -20.37
C GLN A 86 6.39 -7.15 -19.08
N ALA A 87 6.19 -8.46 -19.15
CA ALA A 87 5.94 -9.28 -17.97
C ALA A 87 7.14 -9.25 -17.02
N GLY A 88 8.36 -9.39 -17.54
CA GLY A 88 9.59 -9.27 -16.75
C GLY A 88 9.75 -7.89 -16.09
N GLN A 89 9.45 -6.81 -16.82
CA GLN A 89 9.48 -5.46 -16.24
C GLN A 89 8.46 -5.30 -15.11
N ASN A 90 7.24 -5.82 -15.29
CA ASN A 90 6.20 -5.76 -14.28
C ASN A 90 6.58 -6.56 -13.02
N THR A 91 7.17 -7.75 -13.19
CA THR A 91 7.61 -8.56 -12.04
C THR A 91 8.76 -7.90 -11.29
N ILE A 92 9.73 -7.32 -12.00
CA ILE A 92 10.83 -6.57 -11.38
C ILE A 92 10.29 -5.36 -10.61
N ALA A 93 9.38 -4.58 -11.20
CA ALA A 93 8.77 -3.44 -10.53
C ALA A 93 7.98 -3.88 -9.27
N TYR A 94 7.23 -4.96 -9.36
CA TYR A 94 6.52 -5.53 -8.22
C TYR A 94 7.48 -6.01 -7.10
N CYS A 95 8.57 -6.68 -7.45
CA CYS A 95 9.59 -7.11 -6.50
C CYS A 95 10.23 -5.91 -5.78
N ALA A 96 10.55 -4.84 -6.50
CA ALA A 96 11.10 -3.61 -5.90
C ALA A 96 10.15 -3.00 -4.86
N LEU A 97 8.85 -2.89 -5.19
CA LEU A 97 7.83 -2.39 -4.25
C LEU A 97 7.71 -3.26 -3.00
N LEU A 98 7.72 -4.59 -3.17
CA LEU A 98 7.69 -5.53 -2.05
C LEU A 98 8.95 -5.44 -1.17
N GLU A 99 10.12 -5.21 -1.76
CA GLU A 99 11.37 -5.03 -1.02
C GLU A 99 11.36 -3.75 -0.21
N ASP A 100 10.88 -2.64 -0.78
CA ASP A 100 10.70 -1.37 -0.08
C ASP A 100 9.74 -1.52 1.12
N GLU A 101 8.60 -2.18 0.91
CA GLU A 101 7.64 -2.46 1.97
C GLU A 101 8.30 -3.29 3.09
N ARG A 102 8.97 -4.39 2.73
CA ARG A 102 9.70 -5.23 3.69
C ARG A 102 10.77 -4.45 4.44
N GLN A 103 11.51 -3.56 3.77
CA GLN A 103 12.52 -2.72 4.41
C GLN A 103 11.89 -1.75 5.41
N SER A 104 10.76 -1.13 5.05
CA SER A 104 10.00 -0.26 5.95
C SER A 104 9.54 -1.00 7.21
N LEU A 105 8.98 -2.20 7.05
CA LEU A 105 8.53 -3.05 8.16
C LEU A 105 9.69 -3.49 9.04
N ARG A 106 10.86 -3.81 8.46
CA ARG A 106 12.07 -4.10 9.23
C ARG A 106 12.48 -2.91 10.09
N LYS A 107 12.46 -1.68 9.56
CA LYS A 107 12.77 -0.46 10.32
C LYS A 107 11.81 -0.29 11.50
N ILE A 108 10.50 -0.39 11.26
CA ILE A 108 9.46 -0.28 12.29
C ILE A 108 9.63 -1.35 13.37
N ASN A 109 9.85 -2.61 12.98
CA ASN A 109 10.02 -3.71 13.92
C ASN A 109 11.28 -3.55 14.77
N ASN A 110 12.38 -3.12 14.15
CA ASN A 110 13.63 -2.85 14.87
C ASN A 110 13.43 -1.73 15.88
N GLU A 111 12.78 -0.62 15.49
CA GLU A 111 12.46 0.48 16.40
C GLU A 111 11.53 0.03 17.55
N ALA A 112 10.48 -0.72 17.25
CA ALA A 112 9.57 -1.26 18.24
C ALA A 112 10.28 -2.20 19.22
N LYS A 113 11.19 -3.04 18.72
CA LYS A 113 12.04 -3.91 19.55
C LYS A 113 12.93 -3.07 20.48
N VAL A 114 13.57 -2.02 19.97
CA VAL A 114 14.36 -1.08 20.78
C VAL A 114 13.52 -0.39 21.84
N ARG A 115 12.30 0.07 21.50
CA ARG A 115 11.39 0.69 22.48
C ARG A 115 10.95 -0.27 23.58
N ARG A 116 10.77 -1.56 23.27
CA ARG A 116 10.43 -2.59 24.26
C ARG A 116 11.63 -2.98 25.13
N SER A 117 12.83 -3.05 24.56
CA SER A 117 14.04 -3.45 25.29
C SER A 117 14.63 -2.32 26.12
N THR A 118 14.49 -1.08 25.66
CA THR A 118 14.82 0.10 26.45
C THR A 118 13.79 0.18 27.55
N LYS A 119 14.15 -0.31 28.74
CA LYS A 119 13.31 -0.20 29.93
C LYS A 119 12.79 1.24 30.01
N SER A 120 11.47 1.41 30.09
CA SER A 120 10.88 2.73 30.28
C SER A 120 11.59 3.38 31.46
N VAL A 121 12.09 4.61 31.29
CA VAL A 121 12.51 5.41 32.42
C VAL A 121 11.29 5.51 33.32
N GLU A 122 11.31 4.78 34.42
CA GLU A 122 10.26 4.89 35.42
C GLU A 122 10.30 6.34 35.91
N LEU A 123 9.31 7.16 35.55
CA LEU A 123 9.15 8.53 36.04
C LEU A 123 8.77 8.57 37.55
N GLY A 124 9.21 7.56 38.30
CA GLY A 124 8.80 7.25 39.66
C GLY A 124 7.48 6.49 39.73
N LYS A 125 7.15 5.97 40.93
CA LYS A 125 5.82 5.48 41.25
C LYS A 125 4.84 6.66 41.25
N ALA A 126 3.87 6.64 40.34
CA ALA A 126 2.78 7.60 40.36
C ALA A 126 1.96 7.43 41.65
N LYS A 127 1.92 8.47 42.49
CA LYS A 127 0.99 8.58 43.62
C LYS A 127 -0.26 9.30 43.14
N VAL A 128 -1.44 8.70 43.31
CA VAL A 128 -2.71 9.43 43.18
C VAL A 128 -2.77 10.42 44.33
N MET A 129 -2.55 11.71 44.03
CA MET A 129 -2.56 12.75 45.05
C MET A 129 -3.99 12.98 45.53
N SER A 130 -4.22 12.91 46.85
CA SER A 130 -5.48 13.37 47.44
C SER A 130 -5.51 14.90 47.51
N PHE A 131 -6.64 15.47 47.88
CA PHE A 131 -6.75 16.92 48.09
C PHE A 131 -5.76 17.41 49.17
N GLU A 132 -5.56 16.65 50.24
CA GLU A 132 -4.58 16.94 51.31
C GLU A 132 -3.15 17.02 50.77
N ASP A 133 -2.78 16.12 49.86
CA ASP A 133 -1.44 16.14 49.25
C ASP A 133 -1.21 17.45 48.46
N ILE A 134 -2.25 17.96 47.79
CA ILE A 134 -2.21 19.22 47.05
C ILE A 134 -2.08 20.42 48.02
N GLU A 135 -2.80 20.39 49.13
CA GLU A 135 -2.72 21.42 50.18
C GLU A 135 -1.33 21.49 50.80
N VAL A 136 -0.75 20.34 51.15
CA VAL A 136 0.63 20.24 51.66
C VAL A 136 1.63 20.79 50.65
N ALA A 137 1.47 20.46 49.36
CA ALA A 137 2.34 20.97 48.30
C ALA A 137 2.20 22.48 48.07
N ARG A 138 1.01 23.06 48.29
CA ARG A 138 0.77 24.51 48.22
C ARG A 138 1.40 25.23 49.43
N ALA A 139 1.24 24.69 50.63
CA ALA A 139 1.88 25.22 51.83
C ALA A 139 3.43 25.19 51.73
N ALA A 140 3.99 24.08 51.23
CA ALA A 140 5.43 23.95 51.00
C ALA A 140 5.96 24.90 49.90
N ARG A 141 5.14 25.28 48.91
CA ARG A 141 5.50 26.30 47.91
C ARG A 141 5.43 27.72 48.49
N SER A 142 4.35 28.04 49.20
CA SER A 142 4.19 29.32 49.91
C SER A 142 5.38 29.61 50.82
N THR A 143 5.79 28.64 51.65
CA THR A 143 6.96 28.81 52.54
C THR A 143 8.26 29.03 51.76
N LYS A 144 8.50 28.28 50.67
CA LYS A 144 9.67 28.48 49.80
C LYS A 144 9.66 29.84 49.11
N ASP A 145 8.50 30.33 48.69
CA ASP A 145 8.37 31.63 48.03
C ASP A 145 8.56 32.80 49.02
N ILE A 146 8.08 32.64 50.26
CA ILE A 146 8.36 33.57 51.37
C ILE A 146 9.87 33.59 51.69
N ILE A 147 10.54 32.44 51.68
CA ILE A 147 11.99 32.32 51.93
C ILE A 147 12.79 32.91 50.76
N LYS A 148 12.38 32.69 49.50
CA LYS A 148 13.00 33.28 48.30
C LYS A 148 12.80 34.79 48.23
N GLY A 149 11.67 35.31 48.68
CA GLY A 149 11.39 36.75 48.80
C GLY A 149 12.26 37.47 49.83
N LYS A 150 12.80 36.75 50.82
CA LYS A 150 13.87 37.25 51.71
C LYS A 150 15.26 36.94 51.13
N GLY A 151 15.48 37.34 49.88
CA GLY A 151 16.82 37.38 49.30
C GLY A 151 17.72 38.26 50.18
N LYS A 152 18.82 37.69 50.69
CA LYS A 152 19.82 38.41 51.49
C LYS A 152 20.22 39.69 50.75
N LEU A 153 19.92 40.85 51.33
CA LEU A 153 20.42 42.15 50.86
C LEU A 153 21.93 42.01 50.63
N GLY A 154 22.38 42.36 49.44
CA GLY A 154 23.76 42.15 48.99
C GLY A 154 24.78 42.62 50.03
N ARG A 155 25.70 41.72 50.41
CA ARG A 155 26.90 42.08 51.17
C ARG A 155 27.70 43.06 50.31
N LYS A 156 27.78 44.34 50.70
CA LYS A 156 28.66 45.30 50.02
C LYS A 156 30.07 44.74 49.98
N ARG A 157 30.63 44.64 48.77
CA ARG A 157 32.06 44.38 48.58
C ARG A 157 32.82 45.58 49.16
N LYS A 158 33.76 45.29 50.07
CA LYS A 158 34.80 46.24 50.47
C LYS A 158 35.83 46.33 49.35
#